data_AF-A0A7S2FT02-F1
#
_entry.id   AF-A0A7S2FT02-F1
#
_cell.length_a   1.000
_cell.length_b   1.000
_cell.length_c   1.000
_cell.angle_alpha   90.00
_cell.angle_beta   90.00
_cell.angle_gamma   90.00
#
_symmetry.space_group_name_H-M   'P 1'
#
loop_
_entity.id
_entity.type
_entity.pdbx_description
1 polymer ?
#
loop_
_entity_poly.entity_id
_entity_poly.type
_entity_poly.pdbx_seq_one_letter_code
_entity_poly.pdbx_strand_id
1 'polypeptide(L)'
;VIPKNYPAYTSRRVHVAQWIDGEKLSQSTADDVGALVNLGVITYLTQLLDTGFFHADPHPGNMLRTPDGKLVILDFGLMTEITDDQKYGMIEAVVHLINRDYSEIGDDFVNLDFIPRGTDTSPIVPALARVFDAALAGGGAKSINFQELAA
;
A
#
# COMPACT_ATOMS: atom_id res chain seq x y z
N VAL A 1 -16.81 -4.07 0.17
CA VAL A 1 -18.03 -3.27 0.44
C VAL A 1 -17.59 -1.87 0.75
N ILE A 2 -18.24 -0.88 0.14
CA ILE A 2 -17.97 0.55 0.37
C ILE A 2 -19.26 1.16 0.92
N PRO A 3 -19.23 1.84 2.08
CA PRO A 3 -20.40 2.52 2.62
C PRO A 3 -20.96 3.54 1.62
N LYS A 4 -22.26 3.52 1.40
CA LYS A 4 -22.91 4.58 0.61
C LYS A 4 -22.76 5.92 1.32
N ASN A 5 -22.26 6.94 0.62
CA ASN A 5 -22.24 8.30 1.13
C ASN A 5 -23.62 8.96 0.99
N TYR A 6 -23.96 9.86 1.92
CA TYR A 6 -25.20 10.64 1.89
C TYR A 6 -24.91 12.14 1.75
N PRO A 7 -24.69 12.65 0.52
CA PRO A 7 -24.31 14.06 0.29
C PRO A 7 -25.28 15.09 0.88
N ALA A 8 -26.57 14.78 0.92
CA ALA A 8 -27.60 15.68 1.48
C ALA A 8 -27.43 15.94 2.99
N TYR A 9 -26.73 15.05 3.71
CA TYR A 9 -26.45 15.18 5.14
C TYR A 9 -24.96 15.47 5.43
N THR A 10 -24.12 15.50 4.39
CA THR A 10 -22.69 15.81 4.50
C THR A 10 -22.47 17.32 4.38
N SER A 11 -21.55 17.84 5.17
CA SER A 11 -21.09 19.23 5.15
C SER A 11 -19.58 19.29 5.30
N ARG A 12 -19.00 20.50 5.27
CA ARG A 12 -17.55 20.69 5.40
C ARG A 12 -16.94 20.13 6.69
N ARG A 13 -17.72 19.94 7.76
CA ARG A 13 -17.25 19.44 9.06
C ARG A 13 -17.91 18.13 9.51
N VAL A 14 -18.83 17.58 8.71
CA VAL A 14 -19.59 16.37 9.06
C VAL A 14 -19.72 15.51 7.82
N HIS A 15 -19.21 14.29 7.86
CA HIS A 15 -19.39 13.29 6.81
C HIS A 15 -20.43 12.26 7.26
N VAL A 16 -21.46 12.03 6.43
CA VAL A 16 -22.53 11.06 6.73
C VAL A 16 -22.50 9.95 5.68
N ALA A 17 -22.33 8.72 6.15
CA ALA A 17 -22.28 7.52 5.33
C ALA A 17 -23.13 6.40 5.94
N GLN A 18 -23.36 5.35 5.15
CA GLN A 18 -24.07 4.16 5.56
C GLN A 18 -23.38 3.49 6.75
N TRP A 19 -24.15 3.20 7.79
CA TRP A 19 -23.70 2.33 8.86
C TRP A 19 -23.55 0.90 8.33
N ILE A 20 -22.41 0.27 8.60
CA ILE A 20 -22.13 -1.12 8.25
C ILE A 20 -21.78 -1.87 9.53
N ASP A 21 -22.53 -2.91 9.83
CA ASP A 21 -22.21 -3.80 10.95
C ASP A 21 -21.04 -4.71 10.60
N GLY A 22 -20.07 -4.78 11.50
CA GLY A 22 -18.87 -5.60 11.34
C GLY A 22 -17.92 -5.47 12.52
N GLU A 23 -16.98 -6.40 12.59
CA GLU A 23 -15.86 -6.36 13.51
C GLU A 23 -14.61 -5.82 12.81
N LYS A 24 -13.67 -5.25 13.57
CA LYS A 24 -12.38 -4.81 12.99
C LYS A 24 -11.65 -6.01 12.42
N LEU A 25 -11.23 -5.92 11.16
CA LEU A 25 -10.52 -7.02 10.50
C LEU A 25 -9.25 -7.43 11.27
N SER A 26 -8.54 -6.45 11.85
CA SER A 26 -7.34 -6.69 12.66
C SER A 26 -7.57 -7.38 14.01
N GLN A 27 -8.82 -7.47 14.46
CA GLN A 27 -9.21 -8.09 15.73
C GLN A 27 -10.05 -9.35 15.53
N SER A 28 -10.49 -9.61 14.29
CA SER A 28 -11.27 -10.80 13.96
C SER A 28 -10.40 -12.05 14.07
N THR A 29 -10.98 -13.10 14.65
CA THR A 29 -10.37 -14.43 14.71
C THR A 29 -11.07 -15.41 13.77
N ALA A 30 -11.84 -14.91 12.81
CA ALA A 30 -12.54 -15.75 11.83
C ALA A 30 -11.56 -16.39 10.83
N ASP A 31 -11.92 -17.58 10.36
CA ASP A 31 -11.05 -18.37 9.48
C ASP A 31 -10.82 -17.74 8.09
N ASP A 32 -11.70 -16.83 7.67
CA ASP A 32 -11.65 -16.13 6.37
C ASP A 32 -10.82 -14.85 6.39
N VAL A 33 -10.28 -14.43 7.54
CA VAL A 33 -9.47 -13.20 7.67
C VAL A 33 -8.30 -13.20 6.68
N GLY A 34 -7.62 -14.34 6.51
CA GLY A 34 -6.52 -14.46 5.53
C GLY A 34 -6.98 -14.20 4.10
N ALA A 35 -8.16 -14.70 3.71
CA ALA A 35 -8.74 -14.46 2.40
C ALA A 35 -9.14 -12.98 2.22
N LEU A 36 -9.67 -12.34 3.25
CA LEU A 36 -10.04 -10.92 3.23
C LEU A 36 -8.81 -10.00 3.17
N VAL A 37 -7.72 -10.35 3.85
CA VAL A 37 -6.44 -9.64 3.73
C VAL A 37 -5.91 -9.75 2.30
N ASN A 38 -5.93 -10.94 1.71
CA ASN A 38 -5.51 -11.12 0.32
C ASN A 38 -6.39 -10.30 -0.64
N LEU A 39 -7.71 -10.30 -0.44
CA LEU A 39 -8.62 -9.46 -1.22
C LEU A 39 -8.28 -7.96 -1.07
N GLY A 40 -7.92 -7.52 0.15
CA GLY A 40 -7.42 -6.17 0.41
C GLY A 40 -6.17 -5.88 -0.41
N VAL A 41 -5.13 -6.71 -0.31
CA VAL A 41 -3.87 -6.55 -1.06
C VAL A 41 -4.15 -6.44 -2.56
N ILE A 42 -4.95 -7.35 -3.13
CA ILE A 42 -5.34 -7.31 -4.54
C ILE A 42 -6.06 -5.99 -4.87
N THR A 43 -7.01 -5.56 -4.03
CA THR A 43 -7.75 -4.31 -4.23
C THR A 43 -6.82 -3.10 -4.31
N TYR A 44 -5.87 -2.97 -3.38
CA TYR A 44 -4.94 -1.85 -3.34
C TYR A 44 -3.90 -1.91 -4.47
N LEU A 45 -3.43 -3.10 -4.85
CA LEU A 45 -2.54 -3.26 -6.01
C LEU A 45 -3.26 -2.96 -7.33
N THR A 46 -4.52 -3.37 -7.49
CA THR A 46 -5.35 -2.98 -8.64
C THR A 46 -5.55 -1.46 -8.68
N GLN A 47 -5.80 -0.83 -7.54
CA GLN A 47 -5.89 0.63 -7.48
C GLN A 47 -4.58 1.33 -7.88
N LEU A 48 -3.45 0.82 -7.41
CA LEU A 48 -2.12 1.39 -7.66
C LEU A 48 -1.65 1.17 -9.10
N LEU A 49 -1.75 -0.06 -9.61
CA LEU A 49 -1.07 -0.49 -10.84
C LEU A 49 -2.01 -0.51 -12.07
N ASP A 50 -3.32 -0.60 -11.88
CA ASP A 50 -4.29 -0.68 -12.97
C ASP A 50 -5.10 0.62 -13.08
N THR A 51 -5.95 0.91 -12.09
CA THR A 51 -6.88 2.05 -12.18
C THR A 51 -6.18 3.40 -12.01
N GLY A 52 -5.07 3.46 -11.28
CA GLY A 52 -4.39 4.70 -10.93
C GLY A 52 -5.15 5.58 -9.93
N PHE A 53 -6.27 5.12 -9.36
CA PHE A 53 -7.00 5.83 -8.31
C PHE A 53 -6.78 5.11 -6.98
N PHE A 54 -5.78 5.58 -6.25
CA PHE A 54 -5.13 4.84 -5.18
C PHE A 54 -5.46 5.40 -3.80
N HIS A 55 -5.85 4.52 -2.88
CA HIS A 55 -5.93 4.84 -1.47
C HIS A 55 -4.56 4.67 -0.82
N ALA A 56 -3.94 5.79 -0.46
CA ALA A 56 -2.57 5.84 0.09
C ALA A 56 -2.45 5.43 1.56
N ASP A 57 -3.54 5.03 2.23
CA ASP A 57 -3.54 4.67 3.66
C ASP A 57 -4.41 3.43 3.95
N PRO A 58 -3.94 2.22 3.58
CA PRO A 58 -4.57 0.93 3.90
C PRO A 58 -4.51 0.57 5.40
N HIS A 59 -4.78 1.51 6.31
CA HIS A 59 -4.68 1.27 7.73
C HIS A 59 -5.72 0.22 8.19
N PRO A 60 -5.34 -0.77 9.02
CA PRO A 60 -6.27 -1.83 9.47
C PRO A 60 -7.49 -1.30 10.23
N GLY A 61 -7.42 -0.09 10.80
CA GLY A 61 -8.54 0.59 11.45
C GLY A 61 -9.67 0.99 10.49
N ASN A 62 -9.39 1.09 9.19
CA ASN A 62 -10.35 1.44 8.15
C ASN A 62 -10.99 0.19 7.52
N MET A 63 -10.70 -1.00 8.05
CA MET A 63 -11.17 -2.28 7.50
C MET A 63 -12.05 -3.03 8.50
N LEU A 64 -13.26 -3.38 8.06
CA LEU A 64 -14.15 -4.25 8.81
C LEU A 64 -14.38 -5.56 8.08
N ARG A 65 -14.66 -6.61 8.86
CA ARG A 65 -15.26 -7.85 8.41
C ARG A 65 -16.74 -7.83 8.80
N THR A 66 -17.63 -7.95 7.84
CA THR A 66 -19.07 -8.09 8.11
C THR A 66 -19.41 -9.49 8.63
N PRO A 67 -20.56 -9.69 9.30
CA PRO A 67 -21.01 -11.01 9.73
C PRO A 67 -21.14 -12.04 8.59
N ASP A 68 -21.41 -11.58 7.36
CA ASP A 68 -21.50 -12.40 6.16
C ASP A 68 -20.16 -12.58 5.41
N GLY A 69 -19.03 -12.24 6.04
CA GLY A 69 -17.69 -12.54 5.51
C GLY A 69 -17.24 -11.63 4.38
N LYS A 70 -17.62 -10.35 4.40
CA LYS A 70 -17.18 -9.37 3.40
C LYS A 70 -16.18 -8.38 4.00
N LEU A 71 -15.21 -7.98 3.18
CA LEU A 71 -14.31 -6.87 3.49
C LEU A 71 -15.03 -5.53 3.27
N VAL A 72 -14.98 -4.66 4.27
CA VAL A 72 -15.45 -3.27 4.20
C VAL A 72 -14.24 -2.35 4.25
N ILE A 73 -14.21 -1.33 3.39
CA ILE A 73 -13.25 -0.22 3.45
C ILE A 73 -14.04 1.03 3.80
N LEU A 74 -13.69 1.69 4.91
CA LEU A 74 -14.46 2.79 5.50
C LEU A 74 -13.98 4.17 5.05
N ASP A 75 -12.67 4.36 5.01
CA ASP A 75 -12.04 5.66 4.78
C ASP A 75 -11.55 5.76 3.34
N PHE A 76 -11.68 6.96 2.78
CA PHE A 76 -11.20 7.35 1.46
C PHE A 76 -10.66 8.79 1.50
N GLY A 77 -10.17 9.24 2.67
CA GLY A 77 -9.66 10.59 2.89
C GLY A 77 -8.30 10.84 2.25
N LEU A 78 -7.52 9.78 2.03
CA LEU A 78 -6.20 9.82 1.38
C LEU A 78 -6.25 9.07 0.05
N MET A 79 -7.09 9.57 -0.86
CA MET A 79 -7.11 9.15 -2.26
C MET A 79 -6.21 10.04 -3.10
N THR A 80 -5.50 9.44 -4.06
CA THR A 80 -4.70 10.17 -5.05
C THR A 80 -4.88 9.56 -6.43
N GLU A 81 -4.60 10.36 -7.45
CA GLU A 81 -4.44 9.87 -8.81
C GLU A 81 -2.95 9.63 -9.08
N ILE A 82 -2.65 8.53 -9.77
CA ILE A 82 -1.32 8.10 -10.19
C ILE A 82 -1.30 8.17 -11.71
N THR A 83 -0.31 8.87 -12.28
CA THR A 83 -0.18 8.99 -13.73
C THR A 83 0.24 7.66 -14.35
N ASP A 84 -0.02 7.46 -15.65
CA ASP A 84 0.42 6.24 -16.33
C ASP A 84 1.93 6.03 -16.23
N ASP A 85 2.74 7.09 -16.38
CA ASP A 85 4.20 7.03 -16.22
C ASP A 85 4.60 6.55 -14.81
N GLN A 86 3.94 7.04 -13.76
CA GLN A 86 4.17 6.59 -12.39
C GLN A 86 3.76 5.13 -12.20
N LYS A 87 2.64 4.69 -12.81
CA LYS A 87 2.23 3.28 -12.77
C LYS A 87 3.28 2.38 -13.42
N TYR A 88 3.77 2.74 -14.61
CA TYR A 88 4.82 1.98 -15.29
C TYR A 88 6.10 1.93 -14.45
N GLY A 89 6.56 3.06 -13.91
CA GLY A 89 7.72 3.09 -13.02
C GLY A 89 7.55 2.24 -11.75
N MET A 90 6.34 2.21 -11.17
CA MET A 90 6.05 1.34 -10.03
C MET A 90 6.08 -0.15 -10.41
N ILE A 91 5.57 -0.51 -11.60
CA ILE A 91 5.64 -1.89 -12.11
C ILE A 91 7.09 -2.30 -12.34
N GLU A 92 7.89 -1.43 -12.97
CA GLU A 92 9.33 -1.66 -13.20
C GLU A 92 10.06 -1.86 -11.87
N ALA A 93 9.84 -1.00 -10.88
CA ALA A 93 10.42 -1.12 -9.54
C ALA A 93 10.07 -2.45 -8.85
N VAL A 94 8.82 -2.92 -8.99
CA VAL A 94 8.40 -4.23 -8.47
C VAL A 94 9.14 -5.37 -9.18
N VAL A 95 9.31 -5.29 -10.50
CA VAL A 95 10.04 -6.29 -11.28
C VAL A 95 11.52 -6.32 -10.89
N HIS A 96 12.19 -5.18 -10.81
CA HIS A 96 13.59 -5.08 -10.37
C HIS A 96 13.77 -5.60 -8.94
N LEU A 97 12.84 -5.30 -8.03
CA LEU A 97 12.85 -5.85 -6.67
C LEU A 97 12.75 -7.37 -6.65
N ILE A 98 11.85 -7.97 -7.43
CA ILE A 98 11.67 -9.44 -7.50
C ILE A 98 12.91 -10.12 -8.08
N ASN A 99 13.50 -9.53 -9.13
CA ASN A 99 14.71 -10.04 -9.77
C ASN A 99 15.99 -9.75 -8.97
N ARG A 100 15.91 -8.90 -7.94
CA ARG A 100 17.03 -8.42 -7.12
C ARG A 100 18.02 -7.54 -7.90
N ASP A 101 17.51 -6.81 -8.88
CA ASP A 101 18.26 -5.88 -9.72
C ASP A 101 18.44 -4.54 -8.99
N TYR A 102 19.19 -4.56 -7.87
CA TYR A 102 19.26 -3.42 -6.94
C TYR A 102 19.88 -2.14 -7.52
N SER A 103 20.69 -2.23 -8.59
CA SER A 103 21.17 -1.05 -9.31
C SER A 103 20.01 -0.31 -9.98
N GLU A 104 19.12 -1.06 -10.64
CA GLU A 104 17.96 -0.51 -11.34
C GLU A 104 16.97 0.10 -10.35
N ILE A 105 16.83 -0.46 -9.14
CA ILE A 105 16.00 0.14 -8.07
C ILE A 105 16.48 1.56 -7.70
N GLY A 106 17.79 1.81 -7.76
CA GLY A 106 18.34 3.15 -7.57
C GLY A 106 17.80 4.12 -8.64
N ASP A 107 17.82 3.69 -9.90
CA ASP A 107 17.31 4.48 -11.03
C ASP A 107 15.79 4.61 -10.99
N ASP A 108 15.06 3.58 -10.56
CA ASP A 108 13.61 3.63 -10.34
C ASP A 108 13.24 4.72 -9.34
N PHE A 109 14.01 4.90 -8.27
CA PHE A 109 13.78 5.96 -7.29
C PHE A 109 13.99 7.36 -7.88
N VAL A 110 14.86 7.50 -8.88
CA VAL A 110 15.00 8.76 -9.63
C VAL A 110 13.82 8.95 -10.59
N ASN A 111 13.40 7.89 -11.28
CA ASN A 111 12.29 7.92 -12.23
C ASN A 111 10.93 8.17 -11.56
N LEU A 112 10.76 7.68 -10.33
CA LEU A 112 9.58 7.90 -9.48
C LEU A 112 9.63 9.22 -8.69
N ASP A 113 10.63 10.07 -8.94
CA ASP A 113 10.86 11.35 -8.27
C ASP A 113 11.04 11.25 -6.74
N PHE A 114 11.42 10.08 -6.21
CA PHE A 114 11.85 9.93 -4.81
C PHE A 114 13.24 10.50 -4.57
N ILE A 115 14.09 10.50 -5.61
CA ILE A 115 15.44 11.05 -5.60
C ILE A 115 15.56 12.07 -6.74
N PRO A 116 16.18 13.25 -6.50
CA PRO A 116 16.39 14.24 -7.56
C PRO A 116 17.17 13.67 -8.75
N ARG A 117 16.77 14.06 -9.96
CA ARG A 117 17.47 13.68 -11.20
C ARG A 117 18.94 14.10 -11.19
N GLY A 118 19.81 13.22 -11.71
CA GLY A 118 21.26 13.43 -11.76
C GLY A 118 21.99 13.10 -10.45
N THR A 119 21.29 12.59 -9.43
CA THR A 119 21.91 12.05 -8.21
C THR A 119 22.53 10.69 -8.50
N ASP A 120 23.79 10.48 -8.09
CA ASP A 120 24.40 9.14 -8.11
C ASP A 120 23.81 8.28 -7.00
N THR A 121 23.10 7.21 -7.39
CA THR A 121 22.43 6.27 -6.49
C THR A 121 23.29 5.08 -6.11
N SER A 122 24.45 4.89 -6.75
CA SER A 122 25.41 3.81 -6.43
C SER A 122 25.72 3.67 -4.92
N PRO A 123 25.86 4.78 -4.14
CA PRO A 123 26.14 4.67 -2.71
C PRO A 123 25.01 4.05 -1.87
N ILE A 124 23.74 4.17 -2.29
CA ILE A 124 22.60 3.65 -1.51
C ILE A 124 22.23 2.21 -1.88
N VAL A 125 22.65 1.73 -3.05
CA VAL A 125 22.33 0.39 -3.56
C VAL A 125 22.68 -0.73 -2.55
N PRO A 126 23.86 -0.76 -1.90
CA PRO A 126 24.18 -1.80 -0.92
C PRO A 126 23.26 -1.78 0.31
N ALA A 127 22.81 -0.60 0.73
CA ALA A 127 21.87 -0.47 1.84
C ALA A 127 20.48 -0.97 1.42
N LEU A 128 19.99 -0.59 0.24
CA LEU A 128 18.71 -1.06 -0.31
C LEU A 128 18.69 -2.59 -0.45
N ALA A 129 19.78 -3.18 -0.98
CA ALA A 129 19.91 -4.62 -1.10
C ALA A 129 19.72 -5.34 0.25
N ARG A 130 20.40 -4.86 1.31
CA ARG A 130 20.26 -5.42 2.67
C ARG A 130 18.81 -5.35 3.18
N VAL A 131 18.14 -4.21 3.00
CA VAL A 131 16.73 -4.03 3.41
C VAL A 131 15.81 -4.99 2.69
N PHE A 132 15.91 -5.03 1.37
CA PHE A 132 14.98 -5.75 0.54
C PHE A 132 15.22 -7.26 0.58
N ASP A 133 16.47 -7.72 0.68
CA ASP A 133 16.78 -9.13 0.94
C ASP A 133 16.17 -9.60 2.26
N ALA A 134 16.28 -8.79 3.33
CA ALA A 134 15.67 -9.11 4.62
C ALA A 134 14.12 -9.14 4.53
N ALA A 135 13.52 -8.21 3.78
CA ALA A 135 12.08 -8.17 3.57
C ALA A 135 11.59 -9.40 2.78
N LEU A 136 12.31 -9.80 1.72
CA LEU A 136 12.00 -10.93 0.85
C LEU A 136 12.24 -12.28 1.52
N ALA A 137 13.18 -12.37 2.47
CA ALA A 137 13.43 -13.57 3.27
C ALA A 137 12.30 -13.89 4.27
N GLY A 138 11.35 -12.96 4.48
CA GLY A 138 10.20 -13.12 5.37
C GLY A 138 10.34 -12.38 6.71
N GLY A 139 9.22 -12.23 7.43
CA GLY A 139 9.15 -11.51 8.70
C GLY A 139 8.56 -10.09 8.62
N GLY A 140 8.33 -9.57 7.41
CA GLY A 140 7.70 -8.27 7.15
C GLY A 140 8.54 -7.08 7.63
N ALA A 141 7.99 -5.86 7.53
CA ALA A 141 8.73 -4.64 7.90
C ALA A 141 9.20 -4.58 9.38
N LYS A 142 8.69 -5.47 10.25
CA LYS A 142 9.08 -5.57 11.66
C LYS A 142 10.45 -6.23 11.87
N SER A 143 10.95 -7.01 10.91
CA SER A 143 12.28 -7.64 10.98
C SER A 143 13.41 -6.73 10.49
N ILE A 144 13.08 -5.54 9.96
CA ILE A 144 14.05 -4.61 9.36
C ILE A 144 14.53 -3.61 10.42
N ASN A 145 15.80 -3.68 10.81
CA ASN A 145 16.42 -2.72 11.72
C ASN A 145 17.03 -1.55 10.92
N PHE A 146 16.31 -0.44 10.82
CA PHE A 146 16.77 0.73 10.06
C PHE A 146 18.02 1.41 10.67
N GLN A 147 18.34 1.16 11.94
CA GLN A 147 19.54 1.72 12.58
C GLN A 147 20.83 1.03 12.11
N GLU A 148 20.77 -0.25 11.71
CA GLU A 148 21.91 -1.00 11.18
C GLU A 148 22.27 -0.60 9.74
N LEU A 149 21.35 0.05 9.02
CA LEU A 149 21.57 0.51 7.65
C LEU A 149 22.38 1.80 7.56
N ALA A 150 22.38 2.59 8.63
CA ALA A 150 23.07 3.88 8.72
C ALA A 150 24.54 3.77 9.17
N ALA A 151 25.03 2.54 9.39
CA ALA A 151 26.40 2.19 9.74
C ALA A 151 27.15 1.56 8.55
#